data_AF-A0A0C2FC12-F1
#
_entry.id   AF-A0A0C2FC12-F1
#
_cell.length_a   1.000
_cell.length_b   1.000
_cell.length_c   1.000
_cell.angle_alpha   90.00
_cell.angle_beta   90.00
_cell.angle_gamma   90.00
#
_symmetry.space_group_name_H-M   'P 1'
#
loop_
_entity.id
_entity.type
_entity.pdbx_description
1 polymer ?
#
loop_
_entity_poly.entity_id
_entity_poly.type
_entity_poly.pdbx_seq_one_letter_code
_entity_poly.pdbx_strand_id
1 'polypeptide(L)'
;MSAWDIQPTEVNGILQTVGGHVGGEDGEGGLVAKIDTFGEHVSEAGAAAASGPIGTALEEFVGEYGPALQEMVLKSGSCIQGCVDATSAYLNGNLQMAADAQGNAGSIEDLGL
;
A
#
# COMPACT_ATOMS: atom_id res chain seq x y z
N MET A 1 -10.32 -12.69 -29.44
CA MET A 1 -9.41 -11.61 -28.99
C MET A 1 -9.31 -11.74 -27.49
N SER A 2 -8.10 -11.87 -26.94
CA SER A 2 -7.93 -11.69 -25.50
C SER A 2 -8.39 -10.28 -25.17
N ALA A 3 -9.18 -10.09 -24.11
CA ALA A 3 -9.59 -8.75 -23.65
C ALA A 3 -8.40 -7.89 -23.16
N TRP A 4 -7.18 -8.44 -23.24
CA TRP A 4 -5.92 -7.86 -22.82
C TRP A 4 -5.19 -7.25 -24.02
N ASP A 5 -5.07 -5.93 -24.00
CA ASP A 5 -4.28 -5.10 -24.92
C ASP A 5 -3.49 -4.08 -24.09
N ILE A 6 -2.52 -4.59 -23.33
CA ILE A 6 -1.69 -3.78 -22.44
C ILE A 6 -0.31 -3.56 -23.07
N GLN A 7 0.29 -2.41 -22.77
CA GLN A 7 1.67 -2.10 -23.14
C GLN A 7 2.57 -2.33 -21.90
N PRO A 8 3.31 -3.46 -21.81
CA PRO A 8 4.01 -3.85 -20.59
C PRO A 8 5.04 -2.82 -20.11
N THR A 9 5.68 -2.11 -21.04
CA THR A 9 6.62 -1.02 -20.73
C THR A 9 5.93 0.16 -20.04
N GLU A 10 4.72 0.54 -20.49
CA GLU A 10 3.96 1.63 -19.88
C GLU A 10 3.41 1.21 -18.52
N VAL A 11 2.95 -0.04 -18.39
CA VAL A 11 2.54 -0.62 -17.09
C VAL A 11 3.69 -0.57 -16.08
N ASN A 12 4.90 -0.94 -16.49
CA ASN A 12 6.07 -0.86 -15.61
C ASN A 12 6.38 0.59 -15.16
N GLY A 13 6.23 1.58 -16.04
CA GLY A 13 6.39 2.99 -15.66
C GLY A 13 5.38 3.46 -14.60
N ILE A 14 4.12 3.01 -14.73
CA ILE A 14 3.07 3.27 -13.74
C ILE A 14 3.42 2.57 -12.42
N LEU A 15 3.83 1.31 -12.46
CA LEU A 15 4.19 0.54 -11.26
C LEU A 15 5.37 1.16 -10.50
N GLN A 16 6.37 1.69 -11.21
CA GLN A 16 7.46 2.43 -10.57
C GLN A 16 6.97 3.71 -9.90
N THR A 17 6.07 4.45 -10.55
CA THR A 17 5.48 5.67 -9.98
C THR A 17 4.67 5.37 -8.72
N VAL A 18 3.80 4.37 -8.78
CA VAL A 18 2.96 3.96 -7.64
C VAL A 18 3.83 3.37 -6.52
N GLY A 19 4.81 2.53 -6.85
CA GLY A 19 5.79 2.01 -5.90
C GLY A 19 6.54 3.13 -5.17
N GLY A 20 6.94 4.17 -5.88
CA GLY A 20 7.56 5.36 -5.28
C GLY A 20 6.63 6.13 -4.33
N HIS A 21 5.32 6.17 -4.60
CA HIS A 21 4.36 6.75 -3.65
C HIS A 21 4.19 5.90 -2.38
N VAL A 22 4.28 4.57 -2.50
CA VAL A 22 4.07 3.64 -1.38
C VAL A 22 5.33 3.53 -0.51
N GLY A 23 6.48 3.22 -1.10
CA GLY A 23 7.72 2.94 -0.39
C GLY A 23 8.86 3.92 -0.65
N GLY A 24 8.67 4.97 -1.45
CA GLY A 24 9.79 5.83 -1.86
C GLY A 24 10.76 5.15 -2.84
N GLU A 25 11.86 5.83 -3.16
CA GLU A 25 12.86 5.32 -4.13
C GLU A 25 13.69 4.15 -3.57
N ASP A 26 13.81 4.05 -2.25
CA ASP A 26 14.62 3.07 -1.51
C ASP A 26 13.79 2.03 -0.73
N GLY A 27 12.46 2.13 -0.75
CA GLY A 27 11.58 1.27 0.05
C GLY A 27 11.37 1.77 1.49
N GLU A 28 12.05 2.85 1.90
CA GLU A 28 11.99 3.43 3.24
C GLU A 28 11.29 4.80 3.27
N GLY A 29 10.73 5.23 2.13
CA GLY A 29 10.03 6.50 1.95
C GLY A 29 8.50 6.34 1.76
N GLY A 30 7.91 7.30 1.06
CA GLY A 30 6.50 7.22 0.64
C GLY A 30 5.51 7.12 1.81
N LEU A 31 4.41 6.41 1.56
CA LEU A 31 3.35 6.13 2.53
C LEU A 31 3.87 5.36 3.76
N VAL A 32 4.81 4.42 3.57
CA VAL A 32 5.43 3.64 4.66
C VAL A 32 6.07 4.58 5.69
N ALA A 33 6.96 5.46 5.26
CA ALA A 33 7.64 6.40 6.16
C ALA A 33 6.68 7.37 6.87
N LYS A 34 5.59 7.78 6.19
CA LYS A 34 4.59 8.67 6.78
C LYS A 34 3.78 7.99 7.87
N ILE A 35 3.53 6.69 7.75
CA ILE A 35 2.80 5.93 8.77
C ILE A 35 3.72 5.61 9.96
N ASP A 36 5.00 5.32 9.71
CA ASP A 36 5.96 5.10 10.79
C ASP A 36 6.11 6.34 11.68
N THR A 37 6.20 7.52 11.05
CA THR A 37 6.32 8.81 11.77
C THR A 37 4.99 9.35 12.33
N PHE A 38 3.85 8.82 11.90
CA PHE A 38 2.53 9.29 12.34
C PHE A 38 2.34 9.15 13.86
N GLY A 39 2.63 7.98 14.42
CA GLY A 39 2.46 7.73 15.85
C GLY A 39 3.37 8.62 16.70
N GLU A 40 4.60 8.84 16.24
CA GLU A 40 5.56 9.75 16.89
C GLU A 40 5.00 11.18 16.91
N HIS A 41 4.59 11.72 15.76
CA HIS A 41 4.06 13.09 15.70
C HIS A 41 2.78 13.28 16.52
N VAL A 42 1.92 12.27 16.60
CA VAL A 42 0.72 12.35 17.44
C VAL A 42 1.10 12.32 18.93
N SER A 43 2.10 11.51 19.32
CA SER A 43 2.63 11.48 20.68
C SER A 43 3.26 12.83 21.07
N GLU A 44 4.08 13.41 20.18
CA GLU A 44 4.68 14.74 20.36
C GLU A 44 3.62 15.83 20.54
N ALA A 45 2.54 15.79 19.73
CA ALA A 45 1.43 16.72 19.85
C ALA A 45 0.71 16.58 21.21
N GLY A 46 0.51 15.35 21.68
CA GLY A 46 -0.08 15.07 23.00
C GLY A 46 0.78 15.61 24.14
N ALA A 47 2.09 15.41 24.08
CA ALA A 47 3.03 15.96 25.04
C ALA A 47 3.02 17.50 25.05
N ALA A 48 3.04 18.12 23.85
CA ALA A 48 3.02 19.57 23.70
C ALA A 48 1.71 20.21 24.18
N ALA A 49 0.58 19.51 24.04
CA ALA A 49 -0.73 19.99 24.50
C ALA A 49 -0.82 20.11 26.02
N ALA A 50 0.01 19.39 26.78
CA ALA A 50 0.07 19.40 28.25
C ALA A 50 -1.31 19.25 28.93
N SER A 51 -2.19 18.46 28.32
CA SER A 51 -3.59 18.30 28.72
C SER A 51 -3.98 16.83 28.67
N GLY A 52 -4.32 16.26 29.83
CA GLY A 52 -4.72 14.85 29.94
C GLY A 52 -5.84 14.45 28.96
N PRO A 53 -6.96 15.20 28.89
CA PRO A 53 -8.03 14.90 27.92
C PRO A 53 -7.60 14.95 26.46
N ILE A 54 -6.70 15.87 26.09
CA ILE A 54 -6.19 15.95 24.70
C ILE A 54 -5.27 14.76 24.42
N GLY A 55 -4.42 14.39 25.38
CA GLY A 55 -3.58 13.20 25.28
C GLY A 55 -4.40 11.93 25.05
N THR A 56 -5.45 11.70 25.85
CA THR A 56 -6.35 10.56 25.66
C THR A 56 -7.02 10.54 24.28
N ALA A 57 -7.53 11.69 23.82
CA ALA A 57 -8.18 11.76 22.50
C ALA A 57 -7.20 11.45 21.34
N LEU A 58 -5.93 11.86 21.48
CA LEU A 58 -4.89 11.56 20.50
C LEU A 58 -4.46 10.09 20.53
N GLU A 59 -4.40 9.47 21.72
CA GLU A 59 -4.16 8.03 21.86
C GLU A 59 -5.29 7.20 21.21
N GLU A 60 -6.55 7.57 21.45
CA GLU A 60 -7.72 6.94 20.81
C GLU A 60 -7.67 7.11 19.28
N PHE A 61 -7.28 8.28 18.79
CA PHE A 61 -7.11 8.54 17.36
C PHE A 61 -6.04 7.62 16.73
N VAL A 62 -4.89 7.43 17.38
CA VAL A 62 -3.87 6.49 16.90
C VAL A 62 -4.39 5.06 16.94
N GLY A 63 -5.09 4.67 18.01
CA GLY A 63 -5.67 3.33 18.15
C GLY A 63 -6.67 2.99 17.05
N GLU A 64 -7.52 3.94 16.67
CA GLU A 64 -8.54 3.75 15.63
C GLU A 64 -7.94 3.76 14.22
N TYR A 65 -7.11 4.75 13.90
CA TYR A 65 -6.65 4.96 12.53
C TYR A 65 -5.33 4.26 12.20
N GLY A 66 -4.51 3.91 13.18
CA GLY A 66 -3.23 3.21 12.98
C GLY A 66 -3.39 1.92 12.16
N PRO A 67 -4.29 1.00 12.51
CA PRO A 67 -4.54 -0.21 11.74
C PRO A 67 -5.02 0.08 10.30
N ALA A 68 -5.95 1.02 10.13
CA ALA A 68 -6.46 1.40 8.81
C ALA A 68 -5.37 1.99 7.90
N LEU A 69 -4.45 2.76 8.48
CA LEU A 69 -3.28 3.29 7.78
C LEU A 69 -2.34 2.16 7.36
N GLN A 70 -2.03 1.21 8.24
CA GLN A 70 -1.21 0.04 7.91
C GLN A 70 -1.85 -0.81 6.80
N GLU A 71 -3.16 -1.06 6.88
CA GLU A 71 -3.90 -1.75 5.82
C GLU A 71 -3.79 -1.05 4.46
N MET A 72 -3.74 0.29 4.43
CA MET A 72 -3.58 1.04 3.19
C MET A 72 -2.25 0.74 2.49
N VAL A 73 -1.16 0.61 3.25
CA VAL A 73 0.15 0.20 2.71
C VAL A 73 0.07 -1.21 2.15
N LEU A 74 -0.50 -2.13 2.92
CA LEU A 74 -0.61 -3.54 2.55
C LEU A 74 -1.45 -3.74 1.29
N LYS A 75 -2.60 -3.06 1.21
CA LYS A 75 -3.45 -3.07 0.01
C LYS A 75 -2.74 -2.48 -1.18
N SER A 76 -2.01 -1.38 -1.00
CA SER A 76 -1.24 -0.76 -2.09
C SER A 76 -0.14 -1.69 -2.60
N GLY A 77 0.61 -2.34 -1.70
CA GLY A 77 1.61 -3.34 -2.04
C GLY A 77 1.02 -4.55 -2.77
N SER A 78 -0.12 -5.07 -2.30
CA SER A 78 -0.85 -6.16 -2.94
C SER A 78 -1.31 -5.79 -4.36
N CYS A 79 -1.83 -4.57 -4.57
CA CYS A 79 -2.21 -4.08 -5.89
C CYS A 79 -1.00 -4.00 -6.85
N ILE A 80 0.14 -3.48 -6.39
CA ILE A 80 1.37 -3.42 -7.17
C ILE A 80 1.81 -4.83 -7.57
N GLN A 81 1.88 -5.74 -6.61
CA GLN A 81 2.32 -7.12 -6.84
C GLN A 81 1.39 -7.87 -7.80
N GLY A 82 0.07 -7.79 -7.59
CA GLY A 82 -0.91 -8.42 -8.48
C GLY A 82 -0.80 -7.90 -9.92
N CYS A 83 -0.51 -6.61 -10.11
CA CYS A 83 -0.29 -6.04 -11.43
C CYS A 83 1.03 -6.52 -12.08
N VAL A 84 2.11 -6.64 -11.29
CA VAL A 84 3.38 -7.24 -11.75
C VAL A 84 3.16 -8.68 -12.22
N ASP A 85 2.47 -9.48 -11.40
CA ASP A 85 2.22 -10.89 -11.68
C ASP A 85 1.31 -11.06 -12.90
N ALA A 86 0.27 -10.23 -13.00
CA ALA A 86 -0.64 -10.24 -14.12
C ALA A 86 0.06 -9.87 -15.45
N THR A 87 0.91 -8.85 -15.43
CA THR A 87 1.69 -8.44 -16.60
C THR A 87 2.70 -9.51 -17.01
N SER A 88 3.34 -10.15 -16.03
CA SER A 88 4.27 -11.26 -16.26
C SER A 88 3.56 -12.47 -16.86
N ALA A 89 2.39 -12.84 -16.35
CA ALA A 89 1.58 -13.93 -16.89
C ALA A 89 1.08 -13.63 -18.32
N TYR A 90 0.67 -12.38 -18.59
CA TYR A 90 0.30 -11.93 -19.93
C TYR A 90 1.46 -12.06 -20.93
N LEU A 91 2.67 -11.61 -20.56
CA LEU A 91 3.88 -11.75 -21.38
C LEU A 91 4.23 -13.21 -21.69
N ASN A 92 3.94 -14.11 -20.76
CA ASN A 92 4.13 -15.56 -20.92
C ASN A 92 2.98 -16.25 -21.69
N GLY A 93 1.97 -15.50 -22.16
CA GLY A 93 0.80 -16.04 -22.85
C GLY A 93 -0.19 -16.78 -21.96
N ASN A 94 -0.03 -16.73 -20.63
CA ASN A 94 -0.91 -17.38 -19.67
C ASN A 94 -2.02 -16.41 -19.22
N LEU A 95 -3.04 -16.27 -20.06
CA LEU A 95 -4.15 -15.33 -19.82
C LEU A 95 -5.01 -15.68 -18.60
N GLN A 96 -5.10 -16.95 -18.23
CA GLN A 96 -5.83 -17.36 -17.02
C GLN A 96 -5.10 -16.87 -15.78
N MET A 97 -3.79 -17.15 -15.68
CA MET A 97 -2.98 -16.67 -14.56
C MET A 97 -2.92 -15.14 -14.50
N ALA A 98 -2.95 -14.46 -15.65
CA ALA A 98 -3.03 -13.00 -15.70
C ALA A 98 -4.36 -12.49 -15.10
N ALA A 99 -5.48 -13.11 -15.45
CA ALA A 99 -6.80 -12.78 -14.91
C ALA A 99 -6.91 -13.09 -13.41
N ASP A 100 -6.35 -14.22 -12.96
CA ASP A 100 -6.35 -14.61 -11.56
C ASP A 100 -5.52 -13.63 -10.71
N ALA A 101 -4.31 -13.28 -11.16
CA ALA A 101 -3.46 -12.29 -10.50
C ALA A 101 -4.11 -10.89 -10.46
N GLN A 102 -4.77 -10.47 -11.54
CA GLN A 102 -5.53 -9.22 -11.55
C GLN A 102 -6.72 -9.27 -10.58
N GLY A 103 -7.44 -10.39 -10.50
CA GLY A 103 -8.59 -10.57 -9.61
C GLY A 103 -8.22 -10.57 -8.13
N ASN A 104 -7.00 -11.01 -7.80
CA ASN A 104 -6.49 -11.05 -6.44
C ASN A 104 -5.76 -9.77 -6.02
N ALA A 105 -5.51 -8.83 -6.94
CA ALA A 105 -4.85 -7.57 -6.63
C ALA A 105 -5.63 -6.77 -5.58
N GLY A 106 -4.96 -6.40 -4.49
CA GLY A 106 -5.59 -5.68 -3.36
C GLY A 106 -6.20 -6.60 -2.30
N SER A 107 -6.19 -7.92 -2.50
CA SER A 107 -6.45 -8.88 -1.42
C SER A 107 -5.30 -8.84 -0.42
N ILE A 108 -5.66 -8.72 0.85
CA ILE A 108 -4.72 -8.79 1.98
C ILE A 108 -4.98 -10.02 2.86
N GLU A 109 -6.00 -10.82 2.54
CA GLU A 109 -6.37 -12.03 3.28
C GLU A 109 -5.25 -13.09 3.22
N ASP A 110 -4.52 -13.13 2.10
CA ASP A 110 -3.40 -14.04 1.87
C ASP A 110 -2.09 -13.58 2.56
N LEU A 111 -2.06 -12.38 3.17
CA LEU A 111 -0.88 -11.86 3.85
C LEU A 111 -0.71 -12.39 5.28
N GLY A 112 -1.70 -13.13 5.81
CA GLY A 112 -1.60 -13.82 7.10
C GLY A 112 -1.45 -12.90 8.31
N LEU A 113 -2.07 -11.71 8.26
CA LEU A 113 -2.04 -10.69 9.30
C LEU A 113 -3.22 -10.79 10.27
#